data_AF-A0A0H5Q4W0-F1
#
_entry.id   AF-A0A0H5Q4W0-F1
#
_cell.length_a   1.000
_cell.length_b   1.000
_cell.length_c   1.000
_cell.angle_alpha   90.00
_cell.angle_beta   90.00
_cell.angle_gamma   90.00
#
_symmetry.space_group_name_H-M   'P 1'
#
loop_
_entity.id
_entity.type
_entity.pdbx_description
1 polymer ?
#
loop_
_entity_poly.entity_id
_entity_poly.type
_entity_poly.pdbx_seq_one_letter_code
_entity_poly.pdbx_strand_id
1 'polypeptide(L)'
;MIRTVTTIFEAARQRAGIRGAANALAFMVQWGMVRDQLDREPTIDDYREFWKVTRSTAFRHQSQFRAAFPHESTPSRLLDLASSQWDAKRGVAGLGATVITA
;
A
#
# COMPACT_ATOMS: atom_id res chain seq x y z
N MET A 1 -20.43 15.42 -13.31
CA MET A 1 -19.42 15.23 -12.24
C MET A 1 -18.23 14.52 -12.86
N ILE A 2 -17.11 15.24 -13.06
CA ILE A 2 -15.90 14.67 -13.68
C ILE A 2 -15.24 13.77 -12.62
N ARG A 3 -15.19 12.45 -12.85
CA ARG A 3 -14.42 11.52 -12.01
C ARG A 3 -12.95 11.74 -12.32
N THR A 4 -12.23 12.40 -11.42
CA THR A 4 -10.77 12.43 -11.48
C THR A 4 -10.27 11.05 -11.06
N VAL A 5 -9.63 10.36 -11.98
CA VAL A 5 -8.88 9.14 -11.69
C VAL A 5 -7.63 9.56 -10.93
N THR A 6 -7.36 8.98 -9.75
CA THR A 6 -6.23 9.38 -8.89
C THR A 6 -5.46 8.14 -8.45
N THR A 7 -4.22 8.03 -8.90
CA THR A 7 -3.38 6.88 -8.58
C THR A 7 -3.15 6.74 -7.07
N ILE A 8 -2.89 5.52 -6.58
CA ILE A 8 -2.51 5.28 -5.17
C ILE A 8 -1.34 6.18 -4.74
N PHE A 9 -0.37 6.39 -5.64
CA PHE A 9 0.78 7.26 -5.39
C PHE A 9 0.36 8.73 -5.24
N GLU A 10 -0.52 9.23 -6.11
CA GLU A 10 -1.00 10.62 -6.01
C GLU A 10 -1.79 10.86 -4.74
N ALA A 11 -2.66 9.92 -4.35
CA ALA A 11 -3.40 9.99 -3.09
C ALA A 11 -2.46 10.03 -1.88
N ALA A 12 -1.42 9.18 -1.87
CA ALA A 12 -0.40 9.19 -0.83
C ALA A 12 0.42 10.49 -0.82
N ARG A 13 0.81 10.98 -2.00
CA ARG A 13 1.64 12.19 -2.17
C ARG A 13 0.92 13.44 -1.67
N GLN A 14 -0.39 13.55 -1.91
CA GLN A 14 -1.20 14.67 -1.42
C GLN A 14 -1.22 14.76 0.11
N ARG A 15 -1.12 13.62 0.80
CA ARG A 15 -1.19 13.54 2.27
C ARG A 15 0.17 13.58 2.96
N ALA A 16 1.16 12.86 2.44
CA ALA A 16 2.44 12.62 3.11
C ALA A 16 3.66 13.18 2.35
N GLY A 17 3.43 13.90 1.24
CA GLY A 17 4.49 14.37 0.34
C GLY A 17 5.16 13.23 -0.43
N ILE A 18 6.11 13.57 -1.30
CA ILE A 18 6.77 12.60 -2.19
C ILE A 18 7.50 11.50 -1.40
N ARG A 19 8.25 11.88 -0.36
CA ARG A 19 9.00 10.90 0.46
C ARG A 19 8.07 10.00 1.27
N GLY A 20 7.02 10.57 1.86
CA GLY A 20 6.03 9.80 2.62
C GLY A 20 5.28 8.81 1.73
N ALA A 21 4.90 9.24 0.52
CA ALA A 21 4.30 8.37 -0.47
C ALA A 21 5.22 7.21 -0.87
N ALA A 22 6.48 7.49 -1.20
CA ALA A 22 7.45 6.45 -1.56
C ALA A 22 7.62 5.41 -0.44
N ASN A 23 7.75 5.86 0.81
CA ASN A 23 7.88 4.95 1.96
C ASN A 23 6.60 4.13 2.21
N ALA A 24 5.42 4.74 2.06
CA ALA A 24 4.16 4.03 2.20
C ALA A 24 3.99 2.95 1.14
N LEU A 25 4.30 3.27 -0.13
CA LEU A 25 4.24 2.28 -1.22
C LEU A 25 5.29 1.18 -1.05
N ALA A 26 6.51 1.51 -0.59
CA ALA A 26 7.52 0.51 -0.28
C ALA A 26 7.02 -0.47 0.80
N PHE A 27 6.39 0.04 1.86
CA PHE A 27 5.77 -0.79 2.89
C PHE A 27 4.62 -1.65 2.33
N MET A 28 3.79 -1.11 1.43
CA MET A 28 2.72 -1.89 0.78
C MET A 28 3.29 -3.08 0.00
N VAL A 29 4.32 -2.86 -0.81
CA VAL A 29 4.96 -3.92 -1.61
C VAL A 29 5.55 -4.99 -0.69
N GLN A 30 6.29 -4.57 0.34
CA GLN A 30 6.88 -5.49 1.31
C GLN A 30 5.83 -6.29 2.09
N TRP A 31 4.69 -5.68 2.41
CA TRP A 31 3.57 -6.35 3.05
C TRP A 31 2.94 -7.40 2.13
N GLY A 32 2.75 -7.08 0.85
CA GLY A 32 2.29 -8.03 -0.17
C GLY A 32 3.17 -9.28 -0.23
N MET A 33 4.50 -9.10 -0.24
CA MET A 33 5.45 -10.23 -0.23
C MET A 33 5.31 -11.11 1.01
N VAL A 34 5.08 -10.52 2.18
CA VAL A 34 4.86 -11.27 3.43
C VAL A 34 3.53 -12.03 3.34
N ARG A 35 2.49 -11.41 2.82
CA ARG A 35 1.17 -12.03 2.61
C ARG A 35 1.26 -13.23 1.67
N ASP A 36 1.96 -13.08 0.55
CA ASP A 36 2.13 -14.14 -0.44
C ASP A 36 2.96 -15.30 0.12
N GLN A 37 3.98 -15.03 0.94
CA GLN A 37 4.76 -16.08 1.60
C GLN A 37 3.94 -16.88 2.61
N LEU A 38 3.06 -16.21 3.36
CA LEU A 38 2.31 -16.82 4.46
C LEU A 38 0.97 -17.41 4.02
N ASP A 39 0.49 -17.08 2.82
CA ASP A 39 -0.83 -17.44 2.30
C ASP A 39 -1.99 -17.05 3.26
N ARG A 40 -1.81 -15.95 3.99
CA ARG A 40 -2.80 -15.37 4.92
C ARG A 40 -2.54 -13.90 5.18
N GLU A 41 -3.49 -13.20 5.80
CA GLU A 41 -3.28 -11.82 6.27
C GLU A 41 -2.11 -11.77 7.29
N PRO A 42 -1.07 -10.95 7.02
CA PRO A 42 0.03 -10.77 7.95
C PRO A 42 -0.35 -9.89 9.15
N THR A 43 0.40 -10.06 10.22
CA THR A 43 0.47 -9.11 11.33
C THR A 43 1.72 -8.23 11.20
N ILE A 44 1.83 -7.18 12.02
CA ILE A 44 3.06 -6.39 12.07
C ILE A 44 4.25 -7.19 12.60
N ASP A 45 4.00 -8.19 13.44
CA ASP A 45 5.03 -9.09 13.97
C ASP A 45 5.51 -10.08 12.89
N ASP A 46 4.60 -10.59 12.04
CA ASP A 46 4.97 -11.38 10.86
C ASP A 46 5.88 -10.57 9.92
N TYR A 47 5.52 -9.32 9.63
CA TYR A 47 6.33 -8.41 8.82
C TYR A 47 7.73 -8.20 9.44
N ARG A 48 7.78 -7.98 10.75
CA ARG A 48 9.03 -7.79 11.51
C ARG A 48 9.93 -9.01 11.39
N GLU A 49 9.37 -10.20 11.57
CA GLU A 49 10.10 -11.47 11.53
C GLU A 49 10.61 -11.76 10.12
N PHE A 50 9.75 -11.62 9.11
CA PHE A 50 10.11 -11.87 7.71
C PHE A 50 11.25 -10.95 7.24
N TRP A 51 11.17 -9.65 7.51
CA TRP A 51 12.18 -8.66 7.09
C TRP A 51 13.36 -8.51 8.07
N LYS A 52 13.35 -9.23 9.19
CA LYS A 52 14.38 -9.18 10.25
C LYS A 52 14.65 -7.76 10.75
N VAL A 53 13.60 -6.94 10.86
CA VAL A 53 13.72 -5.57 11.36
C VAL A 53 13.40 -5.49 12.85
N THR A 54 13.81 -4.41 13.51
CA THR A 54 13.41 -4.18 14.91
C THR A 54 11.91 -3.89 15.00
N ARG A 55 11.33 -4.07 16.19
CA ARG A 55 9.94 -3.70 16.46
C ARG A 55 9.69 -2.22 16.18
N SER A 56 10.57 -1.33 16.64
CA SER A 56 10.42 0.11 16.40
C SER A 56 10.44 0.46 14.90
N THR A 57 11.29 -0.19 14.11
CA THR A 57 11.32 -0.03 12.65
C THR A 57 10.01 -0.49 12.01
N ALA A 58 9.50 -1.68 12.36
CA ALA A 58 8.25 -2.19 11.80
C ALA A 58 7.07 -1.25 12.09
N PHE A 59 6.90 -0.83 13.35
CA PHE A 59 5.85 0.12 13.73
C PHE A 59 6.04 1.51 13.09
N ARG A 60 7.29 1.95 12.85
CA ARG A 60 7.56 3.18 12.11
C ARG A 60 7.09 3.08 10.66
N HIS A 61 7.36 1.97 9.97
CA HIS A 61 6.89 1.78 8.60
C HIS A 61 5.36 1.76 8.53
N GLN A 62 4.71 1.05 9.46
CA GLN A 62 3.24 1.04 9.56
C GLN A 62 2.69 2.44 9.85
N SER A 63 3.33 3.23 10.72
CA SER A 63 2.93 4.60 11.02
C SER A 63 3.06 5.51 9.79
N GLN A 64 4.14 5.39 9.02
CA GLN A 64 4.31 6.14 7.77
C GLN A 64 3.26 5.77 6.73
N PHE A 65 2.92 4.48 6.62
CA PHE A 65 1.82 4.03 5.78
C PHE A 65 0.48 4.64 6.21
N ARG A 66 0.15 4.60 7.51
CA ARG A 66 -1.09 5.20 8.05
C ARG A 66 -1.15 6.71 7.88
N ALA A 67 -0.01 7.40 7.90
CA ALA A 67 0.04 8.83 7.59
C ALA A 67 -0.36 9.12 6.13
N ALA A 68 0.01 8.24 5.19
CA ALA A 68 -0.39 8.33 3.79
C ALA A 68 -1.84 7.84 3.56
N PHE A 69 -2.30 6.86 4.35
CA PHE A 69 -3.63 6.24 4.22
C PHE A 69 -4.32 6.09 5.60
N PRO A 70 -4.92 7.15 6.15
CA PRO A 70 -5.42 7.16 7.54
C PRO A 70 -6.57 6.20 7.84
N HIS A 71 -7.29 5.77 6.81
CA HIS A 71 -8.41 4.82 6.94
C HIS A 71 -7.97 3.36 6.79
N GLU A 72 -6.69 3.11 6.55
CA GLU A 72 -6.14 1.77 6.38
C GLU A 72 -5.36 1.33 7.61
N SER A 73 -5.70 0.16 8.14
CA SER A 73 -4.94 -0.45 9.23
C SER A 73 -3.67 -1.15 8.71
N THR A 74 -3.78 -1.78 7.54
CA THR A 74 -2.74 -2.52 6.81
C THR A 74 -2.85 -2.25 5.31
N PRO A 75 -1.81 -2.53 4.52
CA PRO A 75 -1.85 -2.43 3.06
C PRO A 75 -2.88 -3.30 2.33
N SER A 76 -3.42 -4.34 2.98
CA SER A 76 -4.12 -5.43 2.29
C SER A 76 -5.30 -5.00 1.45
N ARG A 77 -6.19 -4.13 1.96
CA ARG A 77 -7.35 -3.65 1.19
C ARG A 77 -6.93 -2.89 -0.08
N LEU A 78 -5.86 -2.09 0.01
CA LEU A 78 -5.34 -1.34 -1.14
C LEU A 78 -4.65 -2.27 -2.15
N LEU A 79 -3.96 -3.32 -1.68
CA LEU A 79 -3.38 -4.34 -2.54
C LEU A 79 -4.46 -5.15 -3.28
N ASP A 80 -5.56 -5.48 -2.61
CA ASP A 80 -6.69 -6.18 -3.21
C ASP A 80 -7.39 -5.30 -4.26
N LEU A 81 -7.58 -4.01 -3.94
CA LEU A 81 -8.09 -3.04 -4.91
C LEU A 81 -7.17 -2.92 -6.13
N ALA A 82 -5.86 -2.77 -5.92
CA ALA A 82 -4.89 -2.69 -7.00
C ALA A 82 -4.90 -3.96 -7.88
N SER A 83 -4.99 -5.14 -7.26
CA SER A 83 -5.06 -6.43 -7.96
C SER A 83 -6.38 -6.60 -8.72
N SER A 84 -7.50 -6.17 -8.15
CA SER A 84 -8.82 -6.23 -8.83
C SER A 84 -8.91 -5.32 -10.06
N GLN A 85 -8.13 -4.24 -10.07
CA GLN A 85 -8.06 -3.29 -11.18
C GLN A 85 -6.95 -3.63 -12.18
N TRP A 86 -6.09 -4.60 -11.86
CA TRP A 86 -5.10 -5.13 -12.78
C TRP A 86 -5.80 -5.90 -13.89
N ASP A 87 -5.96 -5.24 -15.03
CA ASP A 87 -6.42 -5.88 -16.25
C ASP A 87 -5.20 -6.37 -17.05
N ALA A 88 -4.95 -7.69 -17.02
CA ALA A 88 -3.87 -8.32 -17.76
C ALA A 88 -3.93 -8.01 -19.28
N LYS A 89 -5.09 -7.62 -19.82
CA LYS A 89 -5.26 -7.20 -21.21
C LYS A 89 -4.81 -5.76 -21.49
N ARG A 90 -4.64 -4.91 -20.47
CA ARG A 90 -4.21 -3.50 -20.59
C ARG A 90 -2.80 -3.24 -20.04
N GLY A 91 -2.22 -4.18 -19.31
CA GLY A 91 -0.86 -4.07 -18.76
C GLY A 91 -0.71 -2.88 -17.81
N VAL A 92 0.49 -2.27 -17.79
CA VAL A 92 0.84 -1.15 -16.88
C VAL A 92 -0.06 0.09 -17.01
N ALA A 93 -0.78 0.25 -18.12
CA ALA A 93 -1.74 1.34 -18.33
C ALA A 93 -2.96 1.26 -17.39
N GLY A 94 -3.27 0.07 -16.84
CA GLY A 94 -4.35 -0.14 -15.88
C GLY A 94 -4.05 0.38 -14.46
N LEU A 95 -2.78 0.52 -14.08
CA LEU A 95 -2.36 0.95 -12.74
C LEU A 95 -2.63 2.44 -12.46
N GLY A 96 -2.80 3.23 -13.52
CA GLY A 96 -3.17 4.65 -13.42
C GLY A 96 -4.62 4.87 -12.98
N ALA A 97 -5.47 3.83 -12.99
CA ALA A 97 -6.91 3.95 -12.88
C ALA A 97 -7.48 3.88 -11.45
N THR A 98 -6.64 3.96 -10.41
CA THR A 98 -7.14 3.81 -9.04
C THR A 98 -8.19 4.88 -8.72
N VAL A 99 -9.36 4.44 -8.28
CA VAL A 99 -10.39 5.29 -7.71
C VAL A 99 -10.40 4.96 -6.22
N ILE A 100 -9.73 5.79 -5.43
CA ILE A 100 -9.92 5.78 -3.98
C ILE A 100 -11.06 6.75 -3.72
N THR A 101 -12.22 6.22 -3.32
CA THR A 101 -13.34 7.04 -2.86
C THR A 101 -12.93 7.67 -1.52
N ALA A 102 -12.89 9.00 -1.50
CA ALA A 102 -12.74 9.79 -0.28
C ALA A 102 -14.06 9.83 0.51
#